data_AF-L7KE63-F1
#
_entry.id   AF-L7KE63-F1
#
_cell.length_a   1.000
_cell.length_b   1.000
_cell.length_c   1.000
_cell.angle_alpha   90.00
_cell.angle_beta   90.00
_cell.angle_gamma   90.00
#
_symmetry.space_group_name_H-M   'P 1'
#
loop_
_entity.id
_entity.type
_entity.pdbx_description
1 polymer ?
#
loop_
_entity_poly.entity_id
_entity_poly.type
_entity_poly.pdbx_seq_one_letter_code
_entity_poly.pdbx_strand_id
1 'polypeptide(L)'
;MTATIAFRELTGGAGRTSVMSATAGPDLDQYGYSEREYAASGIAHRFVETPDGGLDGVDAAQFATRILVRRPADTRFNGHVVVEWFNVSSGADSAPEYTYLAQELVRSGTAYVGISAQYTGIAGGRDSVDLETTGAGTAGVQGDSLAAKDPQRYQGLHHPGDGYSYDIFGSIAKALRDSDSEAHPLAGLDVRRTIAAGESQSAMALTTYVNRIAPMHDAIDGALIHSRPLGQLPLGEPGAPIDISPAYLPPARTIHPGTRIPVFVVQTETDVLTDFRYAEARQPDSDTFRSWEVAGTSHADLVQIGEFEELLGCPQPVNRGQQVFVLRSALAHLRAWVGDGTPPPANEPLAVDFSCTPPRYVLDDDGNVVGGVRTPCVDAPTEVLSGVVTGDVPRICVLFGSTTPLPADVLTTRYPTPAEYLRAYEEATDDAIARGVISPADRDEVLADARPGPLSS
;
A
#
# COMPACT_ATOMS: atom_id res chain seq x y z
N MET A 1 -19.02 -18.25 -16.43
CA MET A 1 -19.23 -19.24 -15.36
C MET A 1 -18.20 -18.92 -14.29
N THR A 2 -18.61 -18.44 -13.13
CA THR A 2 -17.69 -18.09 -12.03
C THR A 2 -17.03 -19.36 -11.51
N ALA A 3 -15.70 -19.43 -11.56
CA ALA A 3 -14.96 -20.56 -11.04
C ALA A 3 -15.16 -20.65 -9.51
N THR A 4 -15.52 -21.83 -9.02
CA THR A 4 -15.65 -22.07 -7.58
C THR A 4 -14.26 -22.11 -6.95
N ILE A 5 -14.00 -21.21 -6.00
CA ILE A 5 -12.77 -21.22 -5.21
C ILE A 5 -12.95 -22.17 -4.02
N ALA A 6 -12.00 -23.09 -3.84
CA ALA A 6 -11.92 -23.95 -2.67
C ALA A 6 -10.81 -23.47 -1.73
N PHE A 7 -11.15 -23.38 -0.44
CA PHE A 7 -10.21 -23.02 0.62
C PHE A 7 -9.80 -24.25 1.43
N ARG A 8 -8.52 -24.34 1.77
CA ARG A 8 -7.97 -25.35 2.67
C ARG A 8 -6.95 -24.70 3.59
N GLU A 9 -7.13 -24.81 4.90
CA GLU A 9 -6.16 -24.28 5.85
C GLU A 9 -4.76 -24.89 5.63
N LEU A 10 -3.74 -24.04 5.65
CA LEU A 10 -2.34 -24.45 5.58
C LEU A 10 -1.85 -24.73 7.00
N THR A 11 -1.76 -26.02 7.33
CA THR A 11 -1.31 -26.51 8.64
C THR A 11 0.02 -27.26 8.52
N GLY A 12 0.74 -27.41 9.63
CA GLY A 12 2.02 -28.13 9.67
C GLY A 12 3.23 -27.25 9.33
N GLY A 13 4.39 -27.91 9.19
CA GLY A 13 5.67 -27.23 9.00
C GLY A 13 6.16 -26.50 10.26
N ALA A 14 6.89 -25.40 10.07
CA ALA A 14 7.38 -24.55 11.15
C ALA A 14 6.29 -23.65 11.76
N GLY A 15 5.10 -23.60 11.15
CA GLY A 15 3.93 -22.87 11.65
C GLY A 15 4.04 -21.35 11.57
N ARG A 16 5.08 -20.81 10.94
CA ARG A 16 5.28 -19.36 10.76
C ARG A 16 4.76 -18.92 9.41
N THR A 17 3.99 -17.83 9.39
CA THR A 17 3.52 -17.20 8.15
C THR A 17 4.71 -16.61 7.40
N SER A 18 4.75 -16.80 6.07
CA SER A 18 5.88 -16.36 5.25
C SER A 18 5.54 -15.07 4.49
N VAL A 19 5.30 -14.00 5.22
CA VAL A 19 5.09 -12.65 4.67
C VAL A 19 6.20 -11.75 5.18
N MET A 20 6.87 -11.05 4.27
CA MET A 20 7.93 -10.12 4.65
C MET A 20 7.33 -8.90 5.36
N SER A 21 7.84 -8.60 6.55
CA SER A 21 7.54 -7.40 7.31
C SER A 21 8.71 -7.11 8.25
N ALA A 22 9.15 -5.85 8.28
CA ALA A 22 10.22 -5.40 9.16
C ALA A 22 9.71 -4.79 10.47
N THR A 23 8.44 -4.40 10.51
CA THR A 23 7.81 -3.79 11.68
C THR A 23 6.78 -4.73 12.28
N ALA A 24 6.83 -4.90 13.60
CA ALA A 24 5.83 -5.70 14.30
C ALA A 24 4.43 -5.06 14.19
N GLY A 25 3.44 -5.89 13.87
CA GLY A 25 2.03 -5.49 13.93
C GLY A 25 1.50 -5.42 15.38
N PRO A 26 0.24 -4.99 15.56
CA PRO A 26 -0.43 -5.03 16.85
C PRO A 26 -0.59 -6.48 17.37
N ASP A 27 -0.70 -6.61 18.69
CA ASP A 27 -1.03 -7.89 19.34
C ASP A 27 -2.46 -8.33 18.96
N LEU A 28 -2.56 -9.28 18.03
CA LEU A 28 -3.85 -9.76 17.51
C LEU A 28 -4.73 -10.37 18.61
N ASP A 29 -4.16 -11.10 19.56
CA ASP A 29 -4.92 -11.76 20.62
C ASP A 29 -5.58 -10.71 21.54
N GLN A 30 -4.85 -9.63 21.87
CA GLN A 30 -5.40 -8.50 22.63
C GLN A 30 -6.62 -7.86 21.96
N TYR A 31 -6.66 -7.83 20.62
CA TYR A 31 -7.78 -7.31 19.85
C TYR A 31 -8.86 -8.36 19.52
N GLY A 32 -8.68 -9.62 19.91
CA GLY A 32 -9.59 -10.72 19.61
C GLY A 32 -9.55 -11.14 18.14
N TYR A 33 -8.36 -11.12 17.54
CA TYR A 33 -8.09 -11.55 16.17
C TYR A 33 -7.30 -12.86 16.15
N SER A 34 -7.55 -13.67 15.12
CA SER A 34 -6.72 -14.84 14.78
C SER A 34 -6.04 -14.64 13.44
N GLU A 35 -4.82 -15.16 13.29
CA GLU A 35 -4.08 -15.21 12.01
C GLU A 35 -3.97 -16.66 11.52
N ARG A 36 -4.34 -16.90 10.25
CA ARG A 36 -4.24 -18.23 9.61
C ARG A 36 -3.93 -18.07 8.12
N GLU A 37 -3.22 -19.05 7.56
CA GLU A 37 -3.00 -19.14 6.11
C GLU A 37 -3.90 -20.22 5.50
N TYR A 38 -4.35 -20.00 4.27
CA TYR A 38 -5.13 -20.97 3.50
C TYR A 38 -4.57 -21.09 2.09
N ALA A 39 -4.65 -22.29 1.52
CA ALA A 39 -4.60 -22.48 0.09
C ALA A 39 -5.97 -22.07 -0.48
N ALA A 40 -5.95 -21.17 -1.46
CA ALA A 40 -7.10 -20.88 -2.31
C ALA A 40 -6.84 -21.49 -3.69
N SER A 41 -7.74 -22.35 -4.15
CA SER A 41 -7.56 -23.12 -5.39
C SER A 41 -8.78 -23.04 -6.28
N GLY A 42 -8.55 -23.07 -7.60
CA GLY A 42 -9.60 -22.93 -8.58
C GLY A 42 -9.08 -22.98 -10.00
N ILE A 43 -9.88 -22.44 -10.93
CA ILE A 43 -9.52 -22.24 -12.33
C ILE A 43 -9.52 -20.73 -12.58
N ALA A 44 -8.45 -20.21 -13.17
CA ALA A 44 -8.34 -18.82 -13.58
C ALA A 44 -8.12 -18.74 -15.10
N HIS A 45 -8.53 -17.63 -15.69
CA HIS A 45 -8.33 -17.29 -17.08
C HIS A 45 -7.32 -16.15 -17.19
N ARG A 46 -6.57 -16.15 -18.28
CA ARG A 46 -5.76 -15.01 -18.68
C ARG A 46 -6.63 -14.02 -19.46
N PHE A 47 -6.36 -12.74 -19.34
CA PHE A 47 -7.03 -11.73 -20.16
C PHE A 47 -6.19 -11.33 -21.37
N VAL A 48 -6.83 -11.22 -22.53
CA VAL A 48 -6.24 -10.64 -23.75
C VAL A 48 -7.10 -9.47 -24.23
N GLU A 49 -6.45 -8.45 -24.79
CA GLU A 49 -7.18 -7.33 -25.38
C GLU A 49 -7.85 -7.73 -26.69
N THR A 50 -9.12 -7.37 -26.82
CA THR A 50 -9.88 -7.54 -28.06
C THR A 50 -9.63 -6.35 -29.01
N PRO A 51 -9.87 -6.50 -30.33
CA PRO A 51 -9.64 -5.41 -31.29
C PRO A 51 -10.41 -4.11 -31.02
N ASP A 52 -11.53 -4.20 -30.29
CA ASP A 52 -12.37 -3.07 -29.86
C ASP A 52 -11.97 -2.48 -28.48
N GLY A 53 -10.89 -2.98 -27.87
CA GLY A 53 -10.35 -2.48 -26.60
C GLY A 53 -10.98 -3.11 -25.34
N GLY A 54 -11.85 -4.11 -25.51
CA GLY A 54 -12.35 -4.96 -24.44
C GLY A 54 -11.32 -5.97 -23.95
N LEU A 55 -11.75 -6.87 -23.07
CA LEU A 55 -10.96 -7.99 -22.58
C LEU A 55 -11.73 -9.30 -22.76
N ASP A 56 -11.06 -10.31 -23.29
CA ASP A 56 -11.54 -11.69 -23.33
C ASP A 56 -10.74 -12.57 -22.37
N GLY A 57 -11.44 -13.42 -21.63
CA GLY A 57 -10.84 -14.47 -20.82
C GLY A 57 -10.48 -15.68 -21.68
N VAL A 58 -9.20 -16.08 -21.67
CA VAL A 58 -8.65 -17.18 -22.48
C VAL A 58 -7.78 -18.11 -21.64
N ASP A 59 -7.37 -19.23 -22.23
CA ASP A 59 -6.34 -20.14 -21.71
C ASP A 59 -6.55 -20.60 -20.26
N ALA A 60 -7.74 -21.08 -19.89
CA ALA A 60 -8.04 -21.50 -18.52
C ALA A 60 -6.98 -22.44 -17.90
N ALA A 61 -6.51 -22.11 -16.70
CA ALA A 61 -5.50 -22.87 -15.96
C ALA A 61 -5.93 -23.11 -14.50
N GLN A 62 -5.56 -24.29 -13.98
CA GLN A 62 -5.68 -24.56 -12.55
C GLN A 62 -4.63 -23.76 -11.77
N PHE A 63 -4.99 -23.32 -10.57
CA PHE A 63 -4.07 -22.71 -9.63
C PHE A 63 -4.36 -23.18 -8.20
N ALA A 64 -3.34 -23.11 -7.35
CA ALA A 64 -3.47 -23.16 -5.91
C ALA A 64 -2.50 -22.14 -5.31
N THR A 65 -3.02 -21.00 -4.88
CA THR A 65 -2.23 -19.91 -4.29
C THR A 65 -2.48 -19.82 -2.78
N ARG A 66 -1.78 -18.91 -2.11
CA ARG A 66 -1.93 -18.65 -0.68
C ARG A 66 -2.77 -17.39 -0.44
N ILE A 67 -3.58 -17.44 0.61
CA ILE A 67 -4.08 -16.25 1.31
C ILE A 67 -3.66 -16.26 2.78
N LEU A 68 -3.37 -15.08 3.33
CA LEU A 68 -3.20 -14.85 4.76
C LEU A 68 -4.45 -14.15 5.30
N VAL A 69 -5.06 -14.68 6.35
CA VAL A 69 -6.30 -14.16 6.91
C VAL A 69 -6.09 -13.75 8.36
N ARG A 70 -6.35 -12.48 8.64
CA ARG A 70 -6.46 -11.93 10.00
C ARG A 70 -7.91 -11.63 10.28
N ARG A 71 -8.51 -12.50 11.09
CA ARG A 71 -9.95 -12.61 11.31
C ARG A 71 -10.31 -12.11 12.72
N PRO A 72 -11.17 -11.09 12.88
CA PRO A 72 -11.73 -10.72 14.18
C PRO A 72 -12.69 -11.81 14.69
N ALA A 73 -12.94 -11.87 16.00
CA ALA A 73 -14.12 -12.54 16.54
C ALA A 73 -15.42 -11.96 15.94
N ASP A 74 -16.47 -12.78 15.81
CA ASP A 74 -17.76 -12.35 15.25
C ASP A 74 -18.33 -11.11 15.95
N THR A 75 -18.30 -11.09 17.29
CA THR A 75 -18.76 -9.95 18.11
C THR A 75 -17.98 -8.65 17.89
N ARG A 76 -16.85 -8.71 17.19
CA ARG A 76 -16.00 -7.56 16.83
C ARG A 76 -16.12 -7.18 15.36
N PHE A 77 -16.61 -8.06 14.50
CA PHE A 77 -16.56 -7.84 13.07
C PHE A 77 -17.48 -6.71 12.63
N ASN A 78 -16.97 -5.77 11.84
CA ASN A 78 -17.73 -4.61 11.38
C ASN A 78 -18.36 -4.79 9.98
N GLY A 79 -18.28 -6.00 9.40
CA GLY A 79 -18.81 -6.29 8.07
C GLY A 79 -17.91 -5.90 6.90
N HIS A 80 -16.71 -5.36 7.15
CA HIS A 80 -15.75 -4.99 6.10
C HIS A 80 -14.56 -5.95 6.08
N VAL A 81 -14.14 -6.30 4.86
CA VAL A 81 -12.90 -7.03 4.60
C VAL A 81 -11.99 -6.15 3.76
N VAL A 82 -10.75 -5.94 4.19
CA VAL A 82 -9.69 -5.41 3.33
C VAL A 82 -8.97 -6.58 2.68
N VAL A 83 -8.88 -6.55 1.36
CA VAL A 83 -8.21 -7.55 0.54
C VAL A 83 -6.96 -6.90 -0.05
N GLU A 84 -5.80 -7.21 0.51
CA GLU A 84 -4.52 -6.70 0.00
C GLU A 84 -4.03 -7.58 -1.14
N TRP A 85 -3.71 -6.95 -2.27
CA TRP A 85 -2.88 -7.58 -3.30
C TRP A 85 -1.44 -7.56 -2.76
N PHE A 86 -0.90 -8.72 -2.36
CA PHE A 86 0.46 -8.74 -1.80
C PHE A 86 1.49 -8.23 -2.79
N ASN A 87 2.40 -7.41 -2.27
CA ASN A 87 3.45 -6.80 -3.07
C ASN A 87 4.61 -7.79 -3.20
N VAL A 88 5.05 -8.03 -4.43
CA VAL A 88 6.13 -8.98 -4.75
C VAL A 88 7.43 -8.31 -5.18
N SER A 89 7.55 -6.99 -5.05
CA SER A 89 8.69 -6.22 -5.56
C SER A 89 10.02 -6.73 -5.02
N SER A 90 10.08 -7.15 -3.75
CA SER A 90 11.26 -7.71 -3.09
C SER A 90 11.56 -9.18 -3.44
N GLY A 91 10.89 -9.74 -4.45
CA GLY A 91 11.07 -11.13 -4.89
C GLY A 91 10.28 -12.17 -4.08
N ALA A 92 9.45 -11.74 -3.12
CA ALA A 92 8.51 -12.56 -2.37
C ALA A 92 7.35 -11.68 -1.84
N ASP A 93 6.28 -12.29 -1.36
CA ASP A 93 5.14 -11.54 -0.81
C ASP A 93 5.51 -10.72 0.44
N SER A 94 5.12 -9.46 0.40
CA SER A 94 5.10 -8.49 1.49
C SER A 94 3.71 -7.86 1.62
N ALA A 95 3.44 -7.30 2.79
CA ALA A 95 2.14 -6.70 3.14
C ALA A 95 2.28 -5.22 3.55
N PRO A 96 2.77 -4.34 2.65
CA PRO A 96 3.00 -2.94 2.98
C PRO A 96 1.72 -2.23 3.46
N GLU A 97 0.55 -2.54 2.90
CA GLU A 97 -0.70 -1.92 3.37
C GLU A 97 -1.03 -2.38 4.77
N TYR A 98 -0.89 -3.66 5.09
CA TYR A 98 -1.08 -4.09 6.47
C TYR A 98 -0.14 -3.36 7.42
N THR A 99 1.14 -3.18 7.09
CA THR A 99 2.08 -2.45 7.96
C THR A 99 1.54 -1.07 8.34
N TYR A 100 1.00 -0.31 7.38
CA TYR A 100 0.43 1.01 7.66
C TYR A 100 -0.96 0.95 8.34
N LEU A 101 -1.81 0.02 7.91
CA LEU A 101 -3.24 0.00 8.24
C LEU A 101 -3.59 -0.86 9.47
N ALA A 102 -2.65 -1.68 9.97
CA ALA A 102 -2.93 -2.71 10.97
C ALA A 102 -3.70 -2.21 12.20
N GLN A 103 -3.29 -1.07 12.76
CA GLN A 103 -3.96 -0.51 13.95
C GLN A 103 -5.40 -0.10 13.66
N GLU A 104 -5.67 0.50 12.51
CA GLU A 104 -7.04 0.86 12.12
C GLU A 104 -7.89 -0.40 11.86
N LEU A 105 -7.31 -1.41 11.22
CA LEU A 105 -7.99 -2.69 10.96
C LEU A 105 -8.45 -3.35 12.28
N VAL A 106 -7.56 -3.54 13.24
CA VAL A 106 -7.87 -4.24 14.50
C VAL A 106 -8.74 -3.42 15.44
N ARG A 107 -8.57 -2.09 15.47
CA ARG A 107 -9.39 -1.17 16.29
C ARG A 107 -10.84 -1.20 15.84
N SER A 108 -11.06 -1.16 14.53
CA SER A 108 -12.39 -1.05 13.94
C SER A 108 -13.14 -2.36 13.78
N GLY A 109 -12.46 -3.52 13.89
CA GLY A 109 -13.10 -4.80 13.65
C GLY A 109 -13.17 -5.19 12.17
N THR A 110 -12.35 -4.61 11.30
CA THR A 110 -12.25 -4.99 9.88
C THR A 110 -11.39 -6.24 9.74
N ALA A 111 -11.87 -7.22 8.98
CA ALA A 111 -11.07 -8.40 8.64
C ALA A 111 -10.06 -8.06 7.56
N TYR A 112 -8.92 -8.74 7.56
CA TYR A 112 -7.87 -8.53 6.57
C TYR A 112 -7.52 -9.85 5.87
N VAL A 113 -7.41 -9.81 4.54
CA VAL A 113 -6.99 -10.93 3.72
C VAL A 113 -5.92 -10.47 2.73
N GLY A 114 -4.69 -10.96 2.88
CA GLY A 114 -3.64 -10.75 1.88
C GLY A 114 -3.62 -11.89 0.87
N ILE A 115 -3.59 -11.59 -0.43
CA ILE A 115 -3.63 -12.57 -1.52
C ILE A 115 -2.29 -12.59 -2.25
N SER A 116 -1.68 -13.78 -2.32
CA SER A 116 -0.54 -14.08 -3.21
C SER A 116 -1.03 -14.16 -4.67
N ALA A 117 -1.40 -13.03 -5.25
CA ALA A 117 -2.02 -12.97 -6.59
C ALA A 117 -1.01 -13.14 -7.73
N GLN A 118 0.28 -12.90 -7.47
CA GLN A 118 1.35 -12.99 -8.45
C GLN A 118 2.21 -14.25 -8.25
N TYR A 119 2.75 -14.73 -9.35
CA TYR A 119 3.64 -15.87 -9.52
C TYR A 119 4.83 -15.81 -8.56
N THR A 120 5.49 -14.65 -8.46
CA THR A 120 6.64 -14.42 -7.58
C THR A 120 6.31 -14.69 -6.11
N GLY A 121 5.07 -14.41 -5.66
CA GLY A 121 4.63 -14.69 -4.30
C GLY A 121 4.67 -16.18 -3.93
N ILE A 122 4.51 -17.06 -4.92
CA ILE A 122 4.53 -18.53 -4.74
C ILE A 122 5.87 -19.14 -5.14
N ALA A 123 6.37 -18.80 -6.33
CA ALA A 123 7.57 -19.39 -6.93
C ALA A 123 8.87 -18.75 -6.45
N GLY A 124 8.80 -17.59 -5.79
CA GLY A 124 9.96 -16.76 -5.52
C GLY A 124 10.52 -16.13 -6.80
N GLY A 125 11.33 -15.10 -6.66
CA GLY A 125 11.87 -14.37 -7.80
C GLY A 125 13.02 -13.46 -7.43
N ARG A 126 13.58 -12.82 -8.44
CA ARG A 126 14.53 -11.72 -8.20
C ARG A 126 13.78 -10.50 -7.71
N ASP A 127 14.43 -9.74 -6.84
CA ASP A 127 14.01 -8.39 -6.50
C ASP A 127 13.92 -7.54 -7.78
N SER A 128 12.85 -6.77 -7.91
CA SER A 128 12.57 -5.84 -9.00
C SER A 128 12.92 -4.40 -8.64
N VAL A 129 13.22 -4.14 -7.37
CA VAL A 129 13.90 -2.93 -6.90
C VAL A 129 15.38 -3.12 -7.21
N ASP A 130 15.80 -2.69 -8.39
CA ASP A 130 17.14 -2.90 -8.92
C ASP A 130 18.26 -2.54 -7.91
N LEU A 131 19.03 -3.55 -7.50
CA LEU A 131 20.14 -3.49 -6.53
C LEU A 131 21.51 -3.55 -7.23
N GLU A 132 21.61 -3.16 -8.51
CA GLU A 132 22.85 -3.33 -9.29
C GLU A 132 24.02 -2.37 -8.95
N THR A 133 23.92 -1.46 -7.98
CA THR A 133 24.94 -0.40 -7.81
C THR A 133 25.77 -0.34 -6.54
N THR A 134 25.61 -1.19 -5.52
CA THR A 134 26.33 -0.95 -4.24
C THR A 134 27.58 -1.78 -3.97
N GLY A 135 27.81 -2.93 -4.62
CA GLY A 135 28.90 -3.83 -4.18
C GLY A 135 28.81 -4.24 -2.68
N ALA A 136 27.70 -3.90 -2.02
CA ALA A 136 27.33 -4.20 -0.66
C ALA A 136 26.10 -5.13 -0.73
N GLY A 137 26.33 -6.33 -1.24
CA GLY A 137 25.74 -7.54 -0.67
C GLY A 137 24.22 -7.78 -0.67
N THR A 138 23.41 -7.17 -1.53
CA THR A 138 22.05 -7.70 -1.81
C THR A 138 21.68 -7.82 -3.29
N ALA A 139 22.56 -7.38 -4.21
CA ALA A 139 22.45 -7.71 -5.64
C ALA A 139 22.35 -9.25 -5.80
N GLY A 140 21.15 -9.75 -6.10
CA GLY A 140 20.90 -11.19 -6.31
C GLY A 140 20.31 -11.96 -5.12
N VAL A 141 19.69 -11.32 -4.13
CA VAL A 141 18.82 -12.05 -3.20
C VAL A 141 17.57 -12.50 -3.96
N GLN A 142 17.59 -13.74 -4.43
CA GLN A 142 16.40 -14.41 -4.94
C GLN A 142 15.52 -14.75 -3.74
N GLY A 143 14.29 -14.25 -3.73
CA GLY A 143 13.29 -14.70 -2.77
C GLY A 143 13.06 -16.20 -2.97
N ASP A 144 13.18 -16.98 -1.91
CA ASP A 144 12.86 -18.40 -1.96
C ASP A 144 11.37 -18.61 -2.26
N SER A 145 11.05 -19.61 -3.08
CA SER A 145 9.68 -20.10 -3.22
C SER A 145 9.10 -20.48 -1.85
N LEU A 146 7.78 -20.38 -1.69
CA LEU A 146 7.13 -20.83 -0.44
C LEU A 146 7.46 -22.31 -0.15
N ALA A 147 7.43 -23.15 -1.18
CA ALA A 147 7.78 -24.57 -1.05
C ALA A 147 9.22 -24.81 -0.60
N ALA A 148 10.17 -23.93 -0.91
CA ALA A 148 11.54 -24.02 -0.41
C ALA A 148 11.63 -23.58 1.06
N LYS A 149 10.86 -22.57 1.47
CA LYS A 149 10.84 -22.07 2.86
C LYS A 149 10.20 -23.06 3.83
N ASP A 150 9.10 -23.69 3.44
CA ASP A 150 8.42 -24.73 4.23
C ASP A 150 7.72 -25.76 3.31
N PRO A 151 8.44 -26.81 2.88
CA PRO A 151 7.92 -27.78 1.91
C PRO A 151 6.66 -28.51 2.37
N GLN A 152 6.55 -28.76 3.69
CA GLN A 152 5.41 -29.48 4.25
C GLN A 152 4.16 -28.59 4.26
N ARG A 153 4.32 -27.34 4.71
CA ARG A 153 3.20 -26.40 4.84
C ARG A 153 2.66 -25.96 3.48
N TYR A 154 3.54 -25.67 2.52
CA TYR A 154 3.17 -25.13 1.22
C TYR A 154 3.05 -26.18 0.11
N GLN A 155 2.99 -27.46 0.49
CA GLN A 155 2.81 -28.55 -0.46
C GLN A 155 1.55 -28.36 -1.33
N GLY A 156 1.73 -28.46 -2.65
CA GLY A 156 0.64 -28.41 -3.63
C GLY A 156 0.26 -27.00 -4.09
N LEU A 157 0.88 -25.95 -3.55
CA LEU A 157 0.76 -24.61 -4.12
C LEU A 157 1.44 -24.56 -5.49
N HIS A 158 0.77 -23.92 -6.45
CA HIS A 158 1.27 -23.69 -7.79
C HIS A 158 0.56 -22.47 -8.40
N HIS A 159 1.32 -21.66 -9.14
CA HIS A 159 0.81 -20.47 -9.80
C HIS A 159 1.08 -20.57 -11.32
N PRO A 160 0.07 -20.39 -12.19
CA PRO A 160 0.22 -20.60 -13.64
C PRO A 160 0.92 -19.44 -14.38
N GLY A 161 1.26 -18.35 -13.68
CA GLY A 161 1.92 -17.14 -14.21
C GLY A 161 1.10 -15.88 -13.97
N ASP A 162 1.72 -14.71 -14.06
CA ASP A 162 1.05 -13.43 -13.76
C ASP A 162 -0.03 -13.06 -14.77
N GLY A 163 -0.05 -13.69 -15.95
CA GLY A 163 -1.19 -13.59 -16.88
C GLY A 163 -2.54 -13.94 -16.26
N TYR A 164 -2.55 -14.74 -15.18
CA TYR A 164 -3.75 -15.18 -14.48
C TYR A 164 -4.03 -14.40 -13.19
N SER A 165 -3.12 -13.51 -12.78
CA SER A 165 -3.13 -12.86 -11.46
C SER A 165 -4.42 -12.08 -11.18
N TYR A 166 -4.96 -11.40 -12.19
CA TYR A 166 -6.18 -10.60 -12.04
C TYR A 166 -7.44 -11.44 -11.83
N ASP A 167 -7.59 -12.57 -12.53
CA ASP A 167 -8.73 -13.48 -12.33
C ASP A 167 -8.56 -14.24 -11.00
N ILE A 168 -7.33 -14.62 -10.64
CA ILE A 168 -7.03 -15.20 -9.31
C ILE A 168 -7.47 -14.23 -8.20
N PHE A 169 -7.00 -12.98 -8.24
CA PHE A 169 -7.36 -11.96 -7.24
C PHE A 169 -8.87 -11.74 -7.18
N GLY A 170 -9.51 -11.52 -8.33
CA GLY A 170 -10.94 -11.24 -8.40
C GLY A 170 -11.84 -12.39 -7.98
N SER A 171 -11.50 -13.61 -8.41
CA SER A 171 -12.25 -14.82 -8.05
C SER A 171 -12.12 -15.15 -6.57
N ILE A 172 -10.95 -14.98 -5.97
CA ILE A 172 -10.76 -15.13 -4.51
C ILE A 172 -11.51 -14.04 -3.76
N ALA A 173 -11.37 -12.77 -4.14
CA ALA A 173 -12.09 -11.66 -3.51
C ALA A 173 -13.61 -11.85 -3.55
N LYS A 174 -14.14 -12.37 -4.67
CA LYS A 174 -15.55 -12.73 -4.80
C LYS A 174 -15.95 -13.86 -3.86
N ALA A 175 -15.14 -14.92 -3.79
CA ALA A 175 -15.41 -16.08 -2.94
C ALA A 175 -15.43 -15.73 -1.45
N LEU A 176 -14.63 -14.75 -1.00
CA LEU A 176 -14.61 -14.29 0.40
C LEU A 176 -15.95 -13.71 0.89
N ARG A 177 -16.86 -13.32 -0.01
CA ARG A 177 -18.19 -12.80 0.33
C ARG A 177 -19.19 -13.90 0.69
N ASP A 178 -18.97 -15.13 0.27
CA ASP A 178 -19.85 -16.28 0.53
C ASP A 178 -19.24 -17.16 1.62
N SER A 179 -19.50 -16.78 2.86
CA SER A 179 -18.87 -17.36 4.06
C SER A 179 -19.67 -18.50 4.70
N ASP A 180 -20.67 -19.05 4.01
CA ASP A 180 -21.64 -20.01 4.58
C ASP A 180 -21.03 -21.38 4.92
N SER A 181 -19.88 -21.73 4.35
CA SER A 181 -19.20 -23.00 4.62
C SER A 181 -18.35 -22.94 5.90
N GLU A 182 -18.45 -23.96 6.76
CA GLU A 182 -17.60 -24.11 7.95
C GLU A 182 -16.09 -24.12 7.65
N ALA A 183 -15.70 -24.55 6.44
CA ALA A 183 -14.30 -24.56 6.01
C ALA A 183 -13.85 -23.20 5.41
N HIS A 184 -14.76 -22.23 5.32
CA HIS A 184 -14.46 -20.91 4.76
C HIS A 184 -13.55 -20.10 5.70
N PRO A 185 -12.57 -19.34 5.19
CA PRO A 185 -11.65 -18.58 6.03
C PRO A 185 -12.32 -17.52 6.93
N LEU A 186 -13.50 -17.06 6.51
CA LEU A 186 -14.35 -16.10 7.23
C LEU A 186 -15.67 -16.73 7.70
N ALA A 187 -15.72 -18.05 7.88
CA ALA A 187 -16.93 -18.78 8.26
C ALA A 187 -17.65 -18.12 9.45
N GLY A 188 -18.95 -17.85 9.31
CA GLY A 188 -19.78 -17.21 10.33
C GLY A 188 -19.62 -15.69 10.46
N LEU A 189 -18.93 -15.02 9.52
CA LEU A 189 -18.93 -13.55 9.42
C LEU A 189 -19.87 -13.08 8.31
N ASP A 190 -20.68 -12.04 8.59
CA ASP A 190 -21.51 -11.35 7.59
C ASP A 190 -20.70 -10.31 6.80
N VAL A 191 -20.07 -10.75 5.70
CA VAL A 191 -19.23 -9.88 4.84
C VAL A 191 -20.12 -8.98 3.98
N ARG A 192 -20.22 -7.70 4.36
CA ARG A 192 -21.06 -6.70 3.67
C ARG A 192 -20.30 -5.89 2.63
N ARG A 193 -19.00 -5.65 2.87
CA ARG A 193 -18.13 -4.84 2.02
C ARG A 193 -16.72 -5.43 1.89
N THR A 194 -16.18 -5.37 0.69
CA THR A 194 -14.82 -5.80 0.34
C THR A 194 -14.06 -4.62 -0.27
N ILE A 195 -12.95 -4.23 0.33
CA ILE A 195 -12.10 -3.12 -0.13
C ILE A 195 -10.78 -3.72 -0.63
N ALA A 196 -10.42 -3.48 -1.89
CA ALA A 196 -9.09 -3.83 -2.38
C ALA A 196 -8.05 -2.81 -1.88
N ALA A 197 -6.86 -3.26 -1.50
CA ALA A 197 -5.74 -2.40 -1.13
C ALA A 197 -4.43 -2.88 -1.75
N GLY A 198 -3.53 -1.97 -2.08
CA GLY A 198 -2.23 -2.32 -2.63
C GLY A 198 -1.35 -1.11 -2.85
N GLU A 199 -0.07 -1.31 -2.54
CA GLU A 199 0.98 -0.29 -2.61
C GLU A 199 2.00 -0.64 -3.71
N SER A 200 2.60 0.38 -4.33
CA SER A 200 3.67 0.25 -5.33
C SER A 200 3.32 -0.67 -6.51
N GLN A 201 3.97 -1.82 -6.66
CA GLN A 201 3.65 -2.77 -7.73
C GLN A 201 2.21 -3.31 -7.63
N SER A 202 1.73 -3.58 -6.41
CA SER A 202 0.34 -3.97 -6.21
C SER A 202 -0.62 -2.85 -6.60
N ALA A 203 -0.22 -1.58 -6.42
CA ALA A 203 -1.00 -0.43 -6.85
C ALA A 203 -1.07 -0.31 -8.37
N MET A 204 0.01 -0.67 -9.09
CA MET A 204 0.00 -0.79 -10.56
C MET A 204 -0.98 -1.87 -11.01
N ALA A 205 -1.00 -3.02 -10.34
CA ALA A 205 -1.92 -4.12 -10.61
C ALA A 205 -3.37 -3.70 -10.33
N LEU A 206 -3.64 -3.08 -9.18
CA LEU A 206 -4.97 -2.59 -8.83
C LEU A 206 -5.47 -1.50 -9.78
N THR A 207 -4.58 -0.66 -10.32
CA THR A 207 -4.95 0.31 -11.35
C THR A 207 -5.52 -0.40 -12.59
N THR A 208 -4.85 -1.45 -13.07
CA THR A 208 -5.36 -2.27 -14.18
C THR A 208 -6.63 -2.99 -13.81
N TYR A 209 -6.67 -3.59 -12.62
CA TYR A 209 -7.83 -4.34 -12.14
C TYR A 209 -9.08 -3.47 -12.08
N VAL A 210 -9.02 -2.31 -11.41
CA VAL A 210 -10.14 -1.39 -11.28
C VAL A 210 -10.59 -0.85 -12.64
N ASN A 211 -9.64 -0.47 -13.50
CA ASN A 211 -9.95 0.12 -14.80
C ASN A 211 -10.58 -0.86 -15.79
N ARG A 212 -10.21 -2.15 -15.72
CA ARG A 212 -10.50 -3.08 -16.82
C ARG A 212 -11.25 -4.33 -16.38
N ILE A 213 -11.11 -4.77 -15.13
CA ILE A 213 -11.44 -6.15 -14.72
C ILE A 213 -12.47 -6.20 -13.59
N ALA A 214 -12.42 -5.29 -12.62
CA ALA A 214 -13.37 -5.21 -11.51
C ALA A 214 -14.85 -5.24 -11.97
N PRO A 215 -15.26 -4.57 -13.07
CA PRO A 215 -16.63 -4.64 -13.56
C PRO A 215 -17.11 -6.04 -13.99
N MET A 216 -16.19 -6.94 -14.34
CA MET A 216 -16.52 -8.32 -14.73
C MET A 216 -16.65 -9.25 -13.53
N HIS A 217 -15.89 -9.02 -12.47
CA HIS A 217 -15.90 -9.86 -11.29
C HIS A 217 -16.99 -9.48 -10.30
N ASP A 218 -17.31 -8.19 -10.17
CA ASP A 218 -18.24 -7.69 -9.14
C ASP A 218 -17.86 -8.25 -7.74
N ALA A 219 -16.59 -8.05 -7.39
CA ALA A 219 -15.93 -8.69 -6.25
C ALA A 219 -15.52 -7.72 -5.14
N ILE A 220 -15.39 -6.43 -5.46
CA ILE A 220 -14.94 -5.38 -4.55
C ILE A 220 -15.92 -4.20 -4.60
N ASP A 221 -16.07 -3.50 -3.49
CA ASP A 221 -16.93 -2.31 -3.35
C ASP A 221 -16.14 -1.00 -3.32
N GLY A 222 -14.81 -1.06 -3.18
CA GLY A 222 -13.92 0.09 -3.27
C GLY A 222 -12.46 -0.33 -3.35
N ALA A 223 -11.57 0.61 -3.69
CA ALA A 223 -10.13 0.37 -3.78
C ALA A 223 -9.31 1.50 -3.16
N LEU A 224 -8.33 1.15 -2.33
CA LEU A 224 -7.22 1.99 -1.91
C LEU A 224 -6.00 1.65 -2.78
N ILE A 225 -5.49 2.62 -3.52
CA ILE A 225 -4.35 2.46 -4.42
C ILE A 225 -3.26 3.40 -3.93
N HIS A 226 -2.18 2.86 -3.38
CA HIS A 226 -1.14 3.62 -2.71
C HIS A 226 0.17 3.62 -3.51
N SER A 227 0.80 4.78 -3.70
CA SER A 227 2.15 4.89 -4.28
C SER A 227 2.28 4.29 -5.69
N ARG A 228 1.32 4.57 -6.58
CA ARG A 228 1.36 4.10 -7.99
C ARG A 228 2.12 5.06 -8.91
N PRO A 229 2.82 4.57 -9.96
CA PRO A 229 3.39 5.42 -11.00
C PRO A 229 2.31 5.93 -11.97
N LEU A 230 2.75 6.69 -12.98
CA LEU A 230 1.90 7.24 -14.04
C LEU A 230 1.10 6.16 -14.79
N GLY A 231 1.68 4.97 -14.94
CA GLY A 231 1.10 3.87 -15.71
C GLY A 231 0.37 2.85 -14.84
N GLN A 232 0.08 1.71 -15.45
CA GLN A 232 -0.58 0.57 -14.84
C GLN A 232 0.12 -0.71 -15.30
N LEU A 233 -0.06 -1.81 -14.56
CA LEU A 233 0.60 -3.07 -14.86
C LEU A 233 0.00 -3.72 -16.14
N PRO A 234 0.78 -4.33 -17.04
CA PRO A 234 0.22 -5.03 -18.20
C PRO A 234 -0.56 -6.29 -17.81
N LEU A 235 -1.21 -6.95 -18.78
CA LEU A 235 -2.03 -8.15 -18.54
C LEU A 235 -1.21 -9.41 -18.18
N GLY A 236 0.08 -9.42 -18.54
CA GLY A 236 1.00 -10.51 -18.23
C GLY A 236 0.90 -11.73 -19.13
N GLU A 237 1.83 -12.66 -18.93
CA GLU A 237 1.98 -13.89 -19.71
C GLU A 237 1.91 -15.14 -18.82
N PRO A 238 1.61 -16.33 -19.39
CA PRO A 238 1.71 -17.58 -18.67
C PRO A 238 3.15 -17.91 -18.22
N GLY A 239 3.27 -18.60 -17.09
CA GLY A 239 4.53 -19.18 -16.59
C GLY A 239 5.60 -18.21 -16.11
N ALA A 240 5.33 -16.89 -16.08
CA ALA A 240 6.31 -15.88 -15.73
C ALA A 240 5.71 -14.75 -14.88
N PRO A 241 6.53 -14.01 -14.12
CA PRO A 241 6.13 -12.74 -13.53
C PRO A 241 5.92 -11.67 -14.61
N ILE A 242 5.13 -10.64 -14.32
CA ILE A 242 4.97 -9.47 -15.18
C ILE A 242 6.23 -8.58 -15.13
N ASP A 243 6.66 -8.09 -16.30
CA ASP A 243 7.58 -6.94 -16.40
C ASP A 243 6.85 -5.63 -16.05
N ILE A 244 7.33 -4.95 -15.00
CA ILE A 244 6.75 -3.70 -14.51
C ILE A 244 7.21 -2.46 -15.27
N SER A 245 8.28 -2.56 -16.09
CA SER A 245 8.89 -1.42 -16.80
C SER A 245 7.89 -0.57 -17.58
N PRO A 246 6.89 -1.15 -18.30
CA PRO A 246 5.89 -0.36 -19.01
C PRO A 246 5.04 0.55 -18.12
N ALA A 247 4.89 0.26 -16.82
CA ALA A 247 4.13 1.08 -15.90
C ALA A 247 4.79 2.43 -15.59
N TYR A 248 6.08 2.58 -15.91
CA TYR A 248 6.87 3.81 -15.76
C TYR A 248 7.03 4.60 -17.08
N LEU A 249 6.42 4.13 -18.17
CA LEU A 249 6.50 4.75 -19.48
C LEU A 249 5.16 5.39 -19.90
N PRO A 250 5.18 6.48 -20.67
CA PRO A 250 3.96 7.04 -21.25
C PRO A 250 3.24 6.04 -22.17
N PRO A 251 1.92 6.21 -22.36
CA PRO A 251 1.09 7.30 -21.83
C PRO A 251 0.65 7.09 -20.38
N ALA A 252 0.48 8.19 -19.64
CA ALA A 252 -0.12 8.17 -18.32
C ALA A 252 -1.53 7.56 -18.34
N ARG A 253 -1.87 6.84 -17.27
CA ARG A 253 -3.15 6.13 -17.10
C ARG A 253 -3.86 6.68 -15.88
N THR A 254 -5.01 7.30 -16.11
CA THR A 254 -5.95 7.71 -15.07
C THR A 254 -6.83 6.53 -14.65
N ILE A 255 -7.50 6.65 -13.51
CA ILE A 255 -8.64 5.81 -13.16
C ILE A 255 -9.79 6.13 -14.11
N HIS A 256 -10.35 5.09 -14.72
CA HIS A 256 -11.35 5.19 -15.76
C HIS A 256 -12.59 5.93 -15.23
N PRO A 257 -13.09 6.97 -15.93
CA PRO A 257 -14.21 7.79 -15.43
C PRO A 257 -15.54 7.02 -15.34
N GLY A 258 -15.65 5.89 -16.02
CA GLY A 258 -16.80 4.97 -15.91
C GLY A 258 -16.71 3.97 -14.76
N THR A 259 -15.72 4.08 -13.86
CA THR A 259 -15.62 3.25 -12.66
C THR A 259 -16.84 3.48 -11.77
N ARG A 260 -17.42 2.40 -11.21
CA ARG A 260 -18.67 2.44 -10.44
C ARG A 260 -18.49 2.24 -8.93
N ILE A 261 -17.25 2.04 -8.50
CA ILE A 261 -16.86 1.89 -7.10
C ILE A 261 -16.02 3.09 -6.67
N PRO A 262 -16.05 3.50 -5.40
CA PRO A 262 -15.06 4.38 -4.79
C PRO A 262 -13.62 3.92 -5.04
N VAL A 263 -12.79 4.82 -5.58
CA VAL A 263 -11.34 4.62 -5.74
C VAL A 263 -10.63 5.77 -5.05
N PHE A 264 -9.80 5.43 -4.08
CA PHE A 264 -8.99 6.38 -3.35
C PHE A 264 -7.52 6.15 -3.67
N VAL A 265 -6.89 7.10 -4.35
CA VAL A 265 -5.46 7.08 -4.63
C VAL A 265 -4.71 7.92 -3.59
N VAL A 266 -3.71 7.34 -2.93
CA VAL A 266 -2.83 8.07 -2.00
C VAL A 266 -1.42 8.03 -2.57
N GLN A 267 -0.75 9.17 -2.60
CA GLN A 267 0.58 9.33 -3.19
C GLN A 267 1.51 10.08 -2.27
N THR A 268 2.80 9.76 -2.36
CA THR A 268 3.88 10.43 -1.64
C THR A 268 4.60 11.42 -2.56
N GLU A 269 5.52 12.23 -2.00
CA GLU A 269 6.34 13.11 -2.82
C GLU A 269 7.27 12.32 -3.77
N THR A 270 7.66 11.10 -3.41
CA THR A 270 8.45 10.26 -4.32
C THR A 270 7.63 9.93 -5.57
N ASP A 271 6.36 9.60 -5.40
CA ASP A 271 5.52 9.05 -6.48
C ASP A 271 5.05 10.11 -7.48
N VAL A 272 4.77 11.32 -6.98
CA VAL A 272 4.25 12.43 -7.81
C VAL A 272 5.29 12.88 -8.84
N LEU A 273 6.57 12.93 -8.47
CA LEU A 273 7.69 13.23 -9.38
C LEU A 273 8.56 11.98 -9.60
N THR A 274 9.87 12.09 -9.40
CA THR A 274 10.89 11.03 -9.64
C THR A 274 10.63 10.21 -10.93
N ASP A 275 10.90 8.91 -10.92
CA ASP A 275 10.62 8.02 -12.04
C ASP A 275 9.16 7.54 -12.07
N PHE A 276 8.40 7.75 -10.98
CA PHE A 276 6.99 7.36 -10.89
C PHE A 276 6.09 8.29 -11.70
N ARG A 277 6.37 9.59 -11.70
CA ARG A 277 5.75 10.63 -12.53
C ARG A 277 4.22 10.68 -12.42
N TYR A 278 3.66 10.38 -11.25
CA TYR A 278 2.22 10.39 -11.06
C TYR A 278 1.58 11.76 -11.33
N ALA A 279 2.33 12.86 -11.25
CA ALA A 279 1.88 14.19 -11.69
C ALA A 279 1.26 14.19 -13.10
N GLU A 280 1.73 13.32 -14.01
CA GLU A 280 1.19 13.18 -15.38
C GLU A 280 -0.11 12.37 -15.45
N ALA A 281 -0.41 11.57 -14.41
CA ALA A 281 -1.63 10.78 -14.26
C ALA A 281 -2.66 11.42 -13.32
N ARG A 282 -2.42 12.65 -12.84
CA ARG A 282 -3.39 13.41 -12.06
C ARG A 282 -4.72 13.53 -12.81
N GLN A 283 -5.80 13.43 -12.07
CA GLN A 283 -7.15 13.66 -12.56
C GLN A 283 -7.95 14.41 -11.50
N PRO A 284 -8.97 15.19 -11.90
CA PRO A 284 -9.86 15.81 -10.94
C PRO A 284 -10.63 14.74 -10.15
N ASP A 285 -10.85 15.06 -8.90
CA ASP A 285 -11.80 14.39 -8.02
C ASP A 285 -13.20 14.24 -8.66
N SER A 286 -13.90 13.16 -8.31
CA SER A 286 -15.25 12.85 -8.79
C SER A 286 -16.09 12.13 -7.72
N ASP A 287 -17.32 11.74 -8.07
CA ASP A 287 -18.20 10.97 -7.18
C ASP A 287 -17.68 9.56 -6.86
N THR A 288 -16.70 9.07 -7.62
CA THR A 288 -16.09 7.73 -7.47
C THR A 288 -14.56 7.77 -7.40
N PHE A 289 -13.94 8.94 -7.46
CA PHE A 289 -12.49 9.10 -7.39
C PHE A 289 -12.09 10.22 -6.43
N ARG A 290 -11.16 9.90 -5.51
CA ARG A 290 -10.43 10.88 -4.70
C ARG A 290 -8.94 10.60 -4.81
N SER A 291 -8.13 11.66 -4.78
CA SER A 291 -6.69 11.52 -4.57
C SER A 291 -6.15 12.41 -3.47
N TRP A 292 -5.24 11.88 -2.67
CA TRP A 292 -4.40 12.64 -1.75
C TRP A 292 -2.94 12.51 -2.14
N GLU A 293 -2.23 13.62 -2.10
CA GLU A 293 -0.77 13.67 -2.23
C GLU A 293 -0.20 14.23 -0.93
N VAL A 294 0.65 13.46 -0.25
CA VAL A 294 1.03 13.72 1.15
C VAL A 294 2.39 14.41 1.21
N ALA A 295 2.42 15.64 1.73
CA ALA A 295 3.65 16.39 1.89
C ALA A 295 4.55 15.76 2.96
N GLY A 296 5.87 15.84 2.76
CA GLY A 296 6.90 15.32 3.65
C GLY A 296 7.02 13.80 3.68
N THR A 297 6.53 13.08 2.66
CA THR A 297 6.49 11.60 2.65
C THR A 297 7.23 11.01 1.44
N SER A 298 7.67 9.76 1.57
CA SER A 298 8.34 9.00 0.52
C SER A 298 7.68 7.65 0.28
N HIS A 299 7.99 7.02 -0.86
CA HIS A 299 7.41 5.76 -1.33
C HIS A 299 7.35 4.67 -0.25
N ALA A 300 8.45 4.51 0.49
CA ALA A 300 8.53 3.78 1.75
C ALA A 300 9.22 4.66 2.80
N ASP A 301 9.02 4.40 4.08
CA ASP A 301 9.58 5.23 5.17
C ASP A 301 10.03 4.37 6.36
N LEU A 302 10.39 5.02 7.47
CA LEU A 302 10.79 4.32 8.69
C LEU A 302 9.73 3.34 9.20
N VAL A 303 8.42 3.58 8.97
CA VAL A 303 7.36 2.67 9.41
C VAL A 303 7.47 1.32 8.67
N GLN A 304 7.89 1.33 7.40
CA GLN A 304 8.09 0.10 6.62
C GLN A 304 9.36 -0.66 6.98
N ILE A 305 10.49 0.02 7.20
CA ILE A 305 11.79 -0.64 7.44
C ILE A 305 12.14 -0.85 8.92
N GLY A 306 11.52 -0.07 9.82
CA GLY A 306 11.71 -0.18 11.27
C GLY A 306 13.18 -0.13 11.70
N GLU A 307 13.55 -1.05 12.59
CA GLU A 307 14.91 -1.16 13.15
C GLU A 307 16.00 -1.54 12.13
N PHE A 308 15.60 -1.97 10.92
CA PHE A 308 16.53 -2.43 9.89
C PHE A 308 17.02 -1.30 8.97
N GLU A 309 16.70 -0.04 9.27
CA GLU A 309 17.10 1.13 8.47
C GLU A 309 18.59 1.14 8.11
N GLU A 310 19.47 0.81 9.06
CA GLU A 310 20.92 0.81 8.85
C GLU A 310 21.36 -0.14 7.72
N LEU A 311 20.59 -1.19 7.43
CA LEU A 311 20.88 -2.14 6.37
C LEU A 311 20.70 -1.56 4.97
N LEU A 312 19.96 -0.45 4.83
CA LEU A 312 19.74 0.21 3.54
C LEU A 312 20.99 0.94 3.04
N GLY A 313 21.91 1.31 3.95
CA GLY A 313 23.14 2.02 3.59
C GLY A 313 22.92 3.42 3.01
N CYS A 314 21.79 4.06 3.34
CA CYS A 314 21.46 5.39 2.83
C CYS A 314 22.31 6.49 3.49
N PRO A 315 22.69 7.54 2.74
CA PRO A 315 23.60 8.58 3.25
C PRO A 315 22.96 9.50 4.30
N GLN A 316 21.64 9.57 4.31
CA GLN A 316 20.83 10.31 5.29
C GLN A 316 19.84 9.35 5.93
N PRO A 317 19.37 9.64 7.16
CA PRO A 317 18.23 8.92 7.72
C PRO A 317 17.06 8.94 6.73
N VAL A 318 16.37 7.81 6.60
CA VAL A 318 15.22 7.70 5.72
C VAL A 318 14.09 8.62 6.18
N ASN A 319 13.10 8.82 5.32
CA ASN A 319 11.96 9.68 5.62
C ASN A 319 11.28 9.27 6.93
N ARG A 320 10.97 10.28 7.74
CA ARG A 320 10.23 10.15 9.01
C ARG A 320 8.84 10.78 8.92
N GLY A 321 8.28 10.80 7.72
CA GLY A 321 6.94 11.28 7.42
C GLY A 321 5.86 10.51 8.15
N GLN A 322 4.66 11.08 8.13
CA GLN A 322 3.53 10.62 8.92
C GLN A 322 2.44 9.99 8.05
N GLN A 323 2.83 9.37 6.92
CA GLN A 323 1.88 8.76 5.99
C GLN A 323 1.06 7.64 6.65
N VAL A 324 1.61 6.96 7.66
CA VAL A 324 0.88 5.94 8.44
C VAL A 324 -0.45 6.48 9.00
N PHE A 325 -0.47 7.70 9.55
CA PHE A 325 -1.69 8.29 10.11
C PHE A 325 -2.65 8.73 9.02
N VAL A 326 -2.11 9.22 7.89
CA VAL A 326 -2.91 9.61 6.72
C VAL A 326 -3.58 8.38 6.08
N LEU A 327 -2.87 7.27 5.94
CA LEU A 327 -3.39 6.01 5.38
C LEU A 327 -4.45 5.37 6.27
N ARG A 328 -4.25 5.38 7.60
CA ARG A 328 -5.28 4.94 8.55
C ARG A 328 -6.55 5.78 8.42
N SER A 329 -6.40 7.11 8.31
CA SER A 329 -7.54 8.00 8.03
C SER A 329 -8.18 7.72 6.67
N ALA A 330 -7.37 7.50 5.63
CA ALA A 330 -7.84 7.21 4.28
C ALA A 330 -8.67 5.92 4.23
N LEU A 331 -8.26 4.86 4.93
CA LEU A 331 -9.06 3.63 5.07
C LEU A 331 -10.38 3.89 5.80
N ALA A 332 -10.37 4.70 6.86
CA ALA A 332 -11.59 5.04 7.58
C ALA A 332 -12.59 5.78 6.67
N HIS A 333 -12.12 6.77 5.91
CA HIS A 333 -12.94 7.46 4.91
C HIS A 333 -13.41 6.54 3.79
N LEU A 334 -12.55 5.67 3.27
CA LEU A 334 -12.94 4.74 2.21
C LEU A 334 -14.04 3.79 2.67
N ARG A 335 -14.00 3.32 3.93
CA ARG A 335 -15.10 2.51 4.50
C ARG A 335 -16.41 3.28 4.62
N ALA A 336 -16.36 4.54 5.05
CA ALA A 336 -17.54 5.40 5.06
C ALA A 336 -18.09 5.57 3.63
N TRP A 337 -17.21 5.83 2.66
CA TRP A 337 -17.59 6.03 1.27
C TRP A 337 -18.25 4.80 0.65
N VAL A 338 -17.71 3.59 0.87
CA VAL A 338 -18.35 2.34 0.39
C VAL A 338 -19.59 1.96 1.21
N GLY A 339 -19.67 2.40 2.47
CA GLY A 339 -20.74 2.06 3.40
C GLY A 339 -22.00 2.90 3.20
N ASP A 340 -21.84 4.23 3.22
CA ASP A 340 -22.92 5.21 3.21
C ASP A 340 -22.79 6.30 2.13
N GLY A 341 -21.71 6.29 1.35
CA GLY A 341 -21.49 7.23 0.26
C GLY A 341 -20.77 8.52 0.64
N THR A 342 -20.34 8.68 1.90
CA THR A 342 -19.58 9.87 2.34
C THR A 342 -18.14 9.83 1.82
N PRO A 343 -17.75 10.69 0.87
CA PRO A 343 -16.40 10.64 0.32
C PRO A 343 -15.36 11.22 1.29
N PRO A 344 -14.09 10.82 1.17
CA PRO A 344 -12.97 11.51 1.81
C PRO A 344 -12.99 13.02 1.49
N PRO A 345 -12.50 13.89 2.39
CA PRO A 345 -12.39 15.31 2.10
C PRO A 345 -11.45 15.55 0.91
N ALA A 346 -11.82 16.50 0.06
CA ALA A 346 -10.97 16.93 -1.04
C ALA A 346 -9.69 17.61 -0.50
N ASN A 347 -8.60 17.50 -1.24
CA ASN A 347 -7.35 18.18 -0.92
C ASN A 347 -6.72 18.73 -2.21
N GLU A 348 -6.00 19.85 -2.09
CA GLU A 348 -5.22 20.38 -3.20
C GLU A 348 -3.99 19.49 -3.42
N PRO A 349 -3.56 19.25 -4.67
CA PRO A 349 -2.35 18.46 -4.92
C PRO A 349 -1.09 19.17 -4.41
N LEU A 350 0.02 18.43 -4.32
CA LEU A 350 1.34 19.01 -4.09
C LEU A 350 1.68 20.01 -5.21
N ALA A 351 2.21 21.17 -4.83
CA ALA A 351 2.56 22.22 -5.76
C ALA A 351 3.81 21.83 -6.55
N VAL A 352 3.66 21.72 -7.87
CA VAL A 352 4.73 21.36 -8.81
C VAL A 352 4.92 22.49 -9.82
N ASP A 353 6.17 22.94 -9.97
CA ASP A 353 6.58 23.82 -11.05
C ASP A 353 6.90 23.02 -12.32
N PHE A 354 5.96 23.02 -13.26
CA PHE A 354 6.11 22.40 -14.58
C PHE A 354 6.83 23.28 -15.61
N SER A 355 7.26 24.49 -15.24
CA SER A 355 8.00 25.37 -16.15
C SER A 355 9.48 24.98 -16.29
N CYS A 356 9.99 24.14 -15.38
CA CYS A 356 11.34 23.60 -15.42
C CYS A 356 11.38 22.12 -15.87
N THR A 357 12.53 21.70 -16.41
CA THR A 357 12.77 20.32 -16.84
C THR A 357 14.05 19.77 -16.18
N PRO A 358 13.96 18.70 -15.38
CA PRO A 358 12.72 18.04 -14.93
C PRO A 358 11.88 18.96 -14.00
N PRO A 359 10.55 18.73 -13.89
CA PRO A 359 9.68 19.45 -12.95
C PRO A 359 10.17 19.31 -11.51
N ARG A 360 9.84 20.30 -10.68
CA ARG A 360 10.28 20.36 -9.27
C ARG A 360 9.14 20.77 -8.38
N TYR A 361 9.22 20.40 -7.11
CA TYR A 361 8.29 20.91 -6.11
C TYR A 361 8.50 22.40 -5.85
N VAL A 362 7.40 23.10 -5.59
CA VAL A 362 7.42 24.43 -4.97
C VAL A 362 7.54 24.22 -3.46
N LEU A 363 8.63 24.75 -2.87
CA LEU A 363 8.95 24.58 -1.46
C LEU A 363 8.59 25.84 -0.66
N ASP A 364 8.25 25.65 0.61
CA ASP A 364 8.13 26.73 1.59
C ASP A 364 9.52 27.17 2.12
N ASP A 365 9.54 28.15 3.02
CA ASP A 365 10.78 28.72 3.58
C ASP A 365 11.59 27.69 4.40
N ASP A 366 10.96 26.58 4.82
CA ASP A 366 11.62 25.48 5.52
C ASP A 366 12.14 24.39 4.59
N GLY A 367 11.76 24.43 3.31
CA GLY A 367 12.12 23.42 2.33
C GLY A 367 11.13 22.25 2.24
N ASN A 368 9.96 22.34 2.88
CA ASN A 368 8.89 21.36 2.72
C ASN A 368 8.02 21.72 1.50
N VAL A 369 7.40 20.74 0.87
CA VAL A 369 6.54 20.96 -0.30
C VAL A 369 5.25 21.69 0.09
N VAL A 370 4.86 22.69 -0.71
CA VAL A 370 3.60 23.44 -0.55
C VAL A 370 2.42 22.64 -1.11
N GLY A 371 1.25 22.77 -0.48
CA GLY A 371 0.03 22.06 -0.89
C GLY A 371 -0.02 20.63 -0.35
N GLY A 372 -0.92 19.82 -0.89
CA GLY A 372 -1.11 18.44 -0.45
C GLY A 372 -1.71 18.29 0.95
N VAL A 373 -1.82 17.04 1.37
CA VAL A 373 -2.12 16.67 2.74
C VAL A 373 -0.89 16.93 3.60
N ARG A 374 -0.96 17.94 4.48
CA ARG A 374 0.09 18.26 5.45
C ARG A 374 -0.23 17.66 6.83
N THR A 375 0.81 17.11 7.45
CA THR A 375 0.80 16.48 8.77
C THR A 375 1.53 17.38 9.79
N PRO A 376 1.39 17.14 11.11
CA PRO A 376 2.07 17.93 12.13
C PRO A 376 3.59 18.03 11.95
N CYS A 377 4.26 17.00 11.44
CA CYS A 377 5.70 17.07 11.14
C CYS A 377 6.06 18.07 10.02
N VAL A 378 5.09 18.49 9.20
CA VAL A 378 5.27 19.46 8.10
C VAL A 378 4.70 20.83 8.45
N ASP A 379 3.64 20.89 9.26
CA ASP A 379 3.01 22.15 9.70
C ASP A 379 3.70 22.75 10.95
N ALA A 380 4.34 21.93 11.77
CA ALA A 380 5.19 22.32 12.90
C ALA A 380 6.57 21.64 12.79
N PRO A 381 7.39 21.97 11.76
CA PRO A 381 8.57 21.20 11.44
C PRO A 381 9.73 21.48 12.39
N THR A 382 10.43 20.43 12.80
CA THR A 382 11.80 20.49 13.36
C THR A 382 12.85 19.92 12.40
N GLU A 383 12.38 19.29 11.33
CA GLU A 383 13.13 18.58 10.31
C GLU A 383 12.49 18.90 8.96
N VAL A 384 13.29 18.84 7.89
CA VAL A 384 12.80 18.80 6.51
C VAL A 384 12.67 17.35 6.11
N LEU A 385 11.47 16.97 5.69
CA LEU A 385 11.14 15.64 5.23
C LEU A 385 10.97 15.69 3.71
N SER A 386 11.68 14.85 2.97
CA SER A 386 11.65 14.86 1.51
C SER A 386 11.43 13.46 0.96
N GLY A 387 10.53 13.34 -0.02
CA GLY A 387 10.45 12.14 -0.87
C GLY A 387 11.35 12.21 -2.10
N VAL A 388 12.08 13.30 -2.29
CA VAL A 388 13.06 13.48 -3.38
C VAL A 388 14.47 13.42 -2.82
N VAL A 389 15.18 12.34 -3.13
CA VAL A 389 16.61 12.19 -2.85
C VAL A 389 17.40 12.45 -4.13
N THR A 390 18.28 13.43 -4.10
CA THR A 390 19.13 13.81 -5.24
C THR A 390 20.55 13.29 -5.06
N GLY A 391 21.19 12.91 -6.17
CA GLY A 391 22.59 12.45 -6.18
C GLY A 391 22.72 11.03 -6.72
N ASP A 392 23.95 10.54 -6.78
CA ASP A 392 24.26 9.16 -7.16
C ASP A 392 24.12 8.25 -5.92
N VAL A 393 22.89 7.87 -5.62
CA VAL A 393 22.53 7.00 -4.50
C VAL A 393 21.81 5.75 -5.01
N PRO A 394 21.85 4.64 -4.25
CA PRO A 394 21.11 3.43 -4.62
C PRO A 394 19.62 3.70 -4.77
N ARG A 395 18.95 3.00 -5.71
CA ARG A 395 17.50 3.11 -5.97
C ARG A 395 16.68 3.01 -4.69
N ILE A 396 17.05 2.08 -3.80
CA ILE A 396 16.37 1.90 -2.51
C ILE A 396 16.36 3.19 -1.67
N CYS A 397 17.44 3.97 -1.66
CA CYS A 397 17.49 5.23 -0.93
C CYS A 397 16.62 6.32 -1.57
N VAL A 398 16.41 6.27 -2.89
CA VAL A 398 15.43 7.16 -3.55
C VAL A 398 14.01 6.85 -3.09
N LEU A 399 13.66 5.55 -2.95
CA LEU A 399 12.33 5.13 -2.49
C LEU A 399 12.07 5.50 -1.01
N PHE A 400 13.12 5.47 -0.20
CA PHE A 400 13.01 5.70 1.24
C PHE A 400 13.07 7.18 1.66
N GLY A 401 13.29 8.09 0.71
CA GLY A 401 13.34 9.53 1.00
C GLY A 401 14.48 9.91 1.96
N SER A 402 14.38 11.10 2.54
CA SER A 402 15.34 11.56 3.54
C SER A 402 14.71 12.46 4.61
N THR A 403 15.42 12.54 5.73
CA THR A 403 15.12 13.43 6.86
C THR A 403 16.36 14.26 7.17
N THR A 404 16.20 15.59 7.22
CA THR A 404 17.28 16.54 7.52
C THR A 404 16.86 17.49 8.63
N PRO A 405 17.55 17.53 9.79
CA PRO A 405 17.21 18.48 10.85
C PRO A 405 17.29 19.93 10.39
N LEU A 406 16.36 20.78 10.85
CA LEU A 406 16.47 22.22 10.62
C LEU A 406 17.66 22.80 11.41
N PRO A 407 18.27 23.90 10.92
CA PRO A 407 19.33 24.59 11.64
C PRO A 407 18.90 25.05 13.05
N ALA A 408 19.80 24.96 14.03
CA ALA A 408 19.47 25.27 15.43
C ALA A 408 19.04 26.73 15.66
N ASP A 409 19.56 27.67 14.89
CA ASP A 409 19.17 29.08 14.92
C ASP A 409 17.74 29.29 14.37
N VAL A 410 17.37 28.55 13.33
CA VAL A 410 15.99 28.53 12.81
C VAL A 410 15.04 27.94 13.85
N LEU A 411 15.40 26.80 14.45
CA LEU A 411 14.60 26.14 15.49
C LEU A 411 14.40 27.02 16.73
N THR A 412 15.46 27.63 17.27
CA THR A 412 15.37 28.48 18.47
C THR A 412 14.64 29.79 18.20
N THR A 413 14.67 30.31 16.96
CA THR A 413 13.87 31.48 16.57
C THR A 413 12.39 31.14 16.45
N ARG A 414 12.05 29.97 15.89
CA ARG A 414 10.67 29.52 15.69
C ARG A 414 10.02 29.01 16.98
N TYR A 415 10.76 28.20 17.73
CA TYR A 415 10.34 27.59 19.00
C TYR A 415 11.38 27.94 20.08
N PRO A 416 11.24 29.12 20.73
CA PRO A 416 12.17 29.53 21.79
C PRO A 416 12.29 28.51 22.94
N THR A 417 11.26 27.67 23.15
CA THR A 417 11.25 26.60 24.15
C THR A 417 10.65 25.29 23.62
N PRO A 418 10.99 24.13 24.22
CA PRO A 418 10.31 22.86 23.95
C PRO A 418 8.80 22.91 24.11
N ALA A 419 8.33 23.66 25.12
CA ALA A 419 6.90 23.80 25.37
C ALA A 419 6.18 24.53 24.24
N GLU A 420 6.83 25.52 23.60
CA GLU A 420 6.27 26.20 22.43
C GLU A 420 6.25 25.30 21.20
N TYR A 421 7.28 24.47 20.99
CA TYR A 421 7.25 23.44 19.94
C TYR A 421 6.09 22.46 20.17
N LEU A 422 5.98 21.89 21.38
CA LEU A 422 4.93 20.91 21.69
C LEU A 422 3.52 21.52 21.54
N ARG A 423 3.34 22.79 21.92
CA ARG A 423 2.07 23.51 21.69
C ARG A 423 1.77 23.67 20.20
N ALA A 424 2.76 24.09 19.39
CA ALA A 424 2.58 24.25 17.94
C ALA A 424 2.27 22.89 17.27
N TYR A 425 2.94 21.82 17.70
CA TYR A 425 2.71 20.48 17.22
C TYR A 425 1.33 19.93 17.60
N GLU A 426 0.87 20.21 18.84
CA GLU A 426 -0.50 19.88 19.28
C GLU A 426 -1.56 20.64 18.47
N GLU A 427 -1.37 21.94 18.26
CA GLU A 427 -2.25 22.77 17.41
C GLU A 427 -2.33 22.22 15.98
N ALA A 428 -1.19 21.87 15.38
CA ALA A 428 -1.14 21.25 14.06
C ALA A 428 -1.81 19.86 14.01
N THR A 429 -1.71 19.09 15.10
CA THR A 429 -2.37 17.78 15.25
C THR A 429 -3.89 17.94 15.27
N ASP A 430 -4.40 18.85 16.08
CA ASP A 430 -5.83 19.11 16.20
C ASP A 430 -6.43 19.64 14.89
N ASP A 431 -5.68 20.49 14.17
CA ASP A 431 -6.05 20.99 12.85
C ASP A 431 -6.06 19.87 11.79
N ALA A 432 -5.04 19.00 11.76
CA ALA A 432 -5.01 17.82 10.89
C ALA A 432 -6.19 16.86 11.15
N ILE A 433 -6.60 16.70 12.41
CA ILE A 433 -7.79 15.94 12.80
C ILE A 433 -9.06 16.64 12.31
N ALA A 434 -9.17 17.96 12.50
CA ALA A 434 -10.33 18.74 12.06
C ALA A 434 -10.51 18.72 10.53
N ARG A 435 -9.41 18.71 9.77
CA ARG A 435 -9.41 18.50 8.30
C ARG A 435 -9.75 17.06 7.90
N GLY A 436 -9.77 16.12 8.85
CA GLY A 436 -10.03 14.70 8.60
C GLY A 436 -8.86 13.96 7.95
N VAL A 437 -7.65 14.53 7.91
CA VAL A 437 -6.48 13.86 7.33
C VAL A 437 -5.75 12.97 8.34
N ILE A 438 -6.03 13.15 9.64
CA ILE A 438 -5.63 12.25 10.73
C ILE A 438 -6.87 11.82 11.50
N SER A 439 -6.92 10.55 11.91
CA SER A 439 -8.02 10.04 12.74
C SER A 439 -7.92 10.60 14.17
N PRO A 440 -9.03 11.06 14.79
CA PRO A 440 -9.03 11.43 16.21
C PRO A 440 -8.52 10.32 17.13
N ALA A 441 -8.71 9.06 16.74
CA ALA A 441 -8.28 7.91 17.52
C ALA A 441 -6.75 7.69 17.49
N ASP A 442 -6.04 8.35 16.59
CA ASP A 442 -4.57 8.32 16.50
C ASP A 442 -3.92 9.53 17.21
N ARG A 443 -4.70 10.47 17.78
CA ARG A 443 -4.19 11.72 18.38
C ARG A 443 -3.05 11.49 19.36
N ASP A 444 -3.20 10.56 20.29
CA ASP A 444 -2.19 10.29 21.32
C ASP A 444 -0.90 9.71 20.71
N GLU A 445 -1.01 8.86 19.68
CA GLU A 445 0.15 8.29 18.96
C GLU A 445 0.88 9.37 18.15
N VAL A 446 0.13 10.28 17.52
CA VAL A 446 0.69 11.43 16.79
C VAL A 446 1.44 12.37 17.75
N LEU A 447 0.84 12.72 18.89
CA LEU A 447 1.50 13.58 19.89
C LEU A 447 2.74 12.92 20.50
N ALA A 448 2.74 11.59 20.64
CA ALA A 448 3.92 10.84 21.08
C ALA A 448 5.04 10.81 20.03
N ASP A 449 4.72 11.01 18.75
CA ASP A 449 5.69 11.14 17.65
C ASP A 449 6.28 12.57 17.50
N ALA A 450 5.98 13.48 18.42
CA ALA A 450 6.61 14.80 18.44
C ALA A 450 8.13 14.70 18.66
N ARG A 451 8.91 15.42 17.84
CA ARG A 451 10.38 15.36 17.79
C ARG A 451 10.99 16.73 18.08
N PRO A 452 11.16 17.12 19.37
CA PRO A 452 11.73 18.41 19.72
C PRO A 452 13.19 18.57 19.29
N GLY A 453 13.86 17.48 18.93
CA GLY A 453 15.25 17.50 18.47
C GLY A 453 16.17 18.20 19.49
N PRO A 454 17.01 19.16 19.05
CA PRO A 454 17.95 19.85 19.93
C PRO A 454 17.29 20.81 20.93
N LEU A 455 15.98 21.06 20.83
CA LEU A 455 15.28 21.90 21.81
C LEU A 455 15.19 21.23 23.19
N SER A 456 15.35 19.90 23.26
CA SER A 456 15.17 19.07 24.47
C SER A 456 16.15 19.33 25.64
N SER A 457 16.99 20.36 25.56
CA SER A 457 17.97 20.75 26.60
C SER A 457 17.43 21.73 27.63
#